data_AF-A0A9E6K2I7-F1
#
_entry.id   AF-A0A9E6K2I7-F1
#
_cell.length_a   1.000
_cell.length_b   1.000
_cell.length_c   1.000
_cell.angle_alpha   90.00
_cell.angle_beta   90.00
_cell.angle_gamma   90.00
#
_symmetry.space_group_name_H-M   'P 1'
#
loop_
_entity.id
_entity.type
_entity.pdbx_description
1 polymer ?
#
loop_
_entity_poly.entity_id
_entity_poly.type
_entity_poly.pdbx_seq_one_letter_code
_entity_poly.pdbx_strand_id
1 'polypeptide(L)'
;MITIEYLRSFRVGEFAIFDFVVSFIGIFLLSPLLSKLARFFRLNIPLKSWMFFTIPFSVLAHILVGNITPLTEAFIRLDGGIFVKVFVVTLFVLGARSVSTRKK
;
A
#
# COMPACT_ATOMS: atom_id res chain seq x y z
N MET A 1 29.80 -2.94 6.09
CA MET A 1 28.82 -2.47 5.09
C MET A 1 27.44 -2.85 5.61
N ILE A 2 26.51 -1.91 5.73
CA ILE A 2 25.13 -2.25 6.09
C ILE A 2 24.49 -2.88 4.85
N THR A 3 24.11 -4.15 4.93
CA THR A 3 23.43 -4.86 3.83
C THR A 3 21.93 -4.62 3.90
N ILE A 4 21.21 -4.83 2.80
CA ILE A 4 19.74 -4.79 2.77
C ILE A 4 19.15 -5.82 3.76
N GLU A 5 19.81 -6.96 3.92
CA GLU A 5 19.44 -8.00 4.88
C GLU A 5 19.47 -7.48 6.33
N TYR A 6 20.48 -6.69 6.69
CA TYR A 6 20.53 -6.06 8.00
C TYR A 6 19.34 -5.12 8.22
N LEU A 7 18.97 -4.31 7.22
CA LEU A 7 17.81 -3.41 7.34
C LEU A 7 16.48 -4.19 7.43
N ARG A 8 16.37 -5.32 6.75
CA ARG A 8 15.19 -6.22 6.82
C ARG A 8 15.11 -7.05 8.09
N SER A 9 16.19 -7.14 8.87
CA SER A 9 16.19 -7.85 10.16
C SER A 9 15.28 -7.19 11.21
N PHE A 10 14.99 -5.90 11.08
CA PHE A 10 14.02 -5.20 11.92
C PHE A 10 12.59 -5.53 11.46
N ARG A 11 11.90 -6.39 12.21
CA ARG A 11 10.57 -6.92 11.86
C ARG A 11 9.59 -6.81 13.01
N VAL A 12 8.30 -6.73 12.68
CA VAL A 12 7.19 -6.95 13.61
C VAL A 12 6.48 -8.23 13.16
N GLY A 13 6.63 -9.30 13.92
CA GLY A 13 6.28 -10.65 13.46
C GLY A 13 7.04 -11.00 12.18
N GLU A 14 6.32 -11.37 11.12
CA GLU A 14 6.90 -11.69 9.81
C GLU A 14 7.11 -10.48 8.88
N PHE A 15 6.75 -9.27 9.34
CA PHE A 15 6.74 -8.10 8.47
C PHE A 15 7.95 -7.21 8.71
N ALA A 16 8.79 -7.02 7.69
CA ALA A 16 9.96 -6.15 7.78
C ALA A 16 9.55 -4.68 7.77
N ILE A 17 9.99 -3.92 8.78
CA ILE A 17 9.70 -2.48 8.92
C ILE A 17 10.27 -1.71 7.72
N PHE A 18 11.45 -2.10 7.26
CA PHE A 18 12.11 -1.50 6.11
C PHE A 18 11.25 -1.53 4.84
N ASP A 19 10.61 -2.67 4.53
CA ASP A 19 9.80 -2.81 3.31
C ASP A 19 8.56 -1.89 3.35
N PHE A 20 7.96 -1.69 4.54
CA PHE A 20 6.89 -0.71 4.70
C PHE A 20 7.40 0.72 4.48
N VAL A 21 8.48 1.10 5.14
CA VAL A 21 9.05 2.45 5.03
C VAL A 21 9.37 2.78 3.58
N VAL A 22 10.03 1.86 2.86
CA VAL A 22 10.33 2.04 1.43
C VAL A 22 9.07 2.17 0.59
N SER A 23 8.03 1.38 0.86
CA SER A 23 6.75 1.47 0.15
C SER A 23 6.07 2.83 0.37
N PHE A 24 6.05 3.32 1.61
CA PHE A 24 5.48 4.63 1.94
C PHE A 24 6.27 5.79 1.34
N ILE A 25 7.61 5.73 1.36
CA ILE A 25 8.45 6.73 0.70
C ILE A 25 8.19 6.71 -0.81
N GLY A 26 8.14 5.52 -1.41
CA GLY A 26 7.85 5.35 -2.84
C GLY A 26 6.51 5.99 -3.23
N ILE A 27 5.44 5.67 -2.52
CA ILE A 27 4.12 6.26 -2.77
C ILE A 27 4.08 7.75 -2.47
N PHE A 28 4.74 8.23 -1.42
CA PHE A 28 4.81 9.65 -1.11
C PHE A 28 5.42 10.43 -2.28
N LEU A 29 6.56 9.96 -2.82
CA LEU A 29 7.23 10.57 -3.96
C LEU A 29 6.42 10.46 -5.26
N LEU A 30 5.72 9.34 -5.46
CA LEU A 30 4.88 9.11 -6.65
C LEU A 30 3.52 9.82 -6.56
N SER A 31 3.04 10.19 -5.37
CA SER A 31 1.70 10.71 -5.14
C SER A 31 1.33 11.93 -6.02
N PRO A 32 2.22 12.90 -6.32
CA PRO A 32 1.87 14.01 -7.21
C PRO A 32 1.65 13.56 -8.65
N LEU A 33 2.41 12.57 -9.12
CA LEU A 33 2.25 11.96 -10.44
C LEU A 33 0.97 11.12 -10.50
N LEU A 34 0.71 10.31 -9.46
CA LEU A 34 -0.50 9.51 -9.35
C LEU A 34 -1.75 10.38 -9.29
N SER A 35 -1.73 11.50 -8.56
CA SER A 35 -2.83 12.49 -8.58
C SER A 35 -2.98 13.14 -9.95
N LYS A 36 -1.90 13.43 -10.69
CA LYS A 36 -1.97 13.91 -12.08
C LYS A 36 -2.66 12.89 -12.99
N LEU A 37 -2.30 11.61 -12.88
CA LEU A 37 -2.92 10.51 -13.62
C LEU A 37 -4.39 10.31 -13.22
N ALA A 38 -4.72 10.37 -11.92
CA ALA A 38 -6.10 10.26 -11.46
C ALA A 38 -6.99 11.35 -12.05
N ARG A 39 -6.46 12.58 -12.23
CA ARG A 39 -7.18 13.67 -12.88
C ARG A 39 -7.52 13.39 -14.34
N PHE A 40 -6.71 12.61 -15.06
CA PHE A 40 -7.05 12.13 -16.40
C PHE A 40 -8.34 11.31 -16.40
N PHE A 41 -8.53 10.47 -15.37
CA PHE A 41 -9.75 9.70 -15.13
C PHE A 41 -10.85 10.49 -14.39
N ARG A 42 -10.73 11.82 -14.29
CA ARG A 42 -11.68 12.72 -13.58
C ARG A 42 -11.83 12.44 -12.08
N LEU A 43 -10.85 11.77 -11.49
CA LEU A 43 -10.77 11.53 -10.06
C LEU A 43 -9.87 12.58 -9.41
N ASN A 44 -10.37 13.20 -8.35
CA ASN A 44 -9.57 14.04 -7.47
C ASN A 44 -9.21 13.23 -6.22
N ILE A 45 -7.96 12.77 -6.20
CA ILE A 45 -7.39 11.99 -5.09
C ILE A 45 -6.37 12.88 -4.37
N PRO A 46 -6.62 13.27 -3.10
CA PRO A 46 -5.67 14.04 -2.30
C PRO A 46 -4.38 13.27 -2.06
N LEU A 47 -3.26 13.99 -1.89
CA LEU A 47 -1.94 13.36 -1.62
C LEU A 47 -1.98 12.42 -0.41
N LYS A 48 -2.70 12.82 0.65
CA LYS A 48 -2.88 12.01 1.86
C LYS A 48 -3.63 10.69 1.60
N SER A 49 -4.55 10.64 0.63
CA SER A 49 -5.26 9.40 0.29
C SER A 49 -4.33 8.34 -0.28
N TRP A 50 -3.32 8.73 -1.06
CA TRP A 50 -2.34 7.78 -1.58
C TRP A 50 -1.57 7.07 -0.48
N MET A 51 -1.26 7.77 0.62
CA MET A 51 -0.61 7.15 1.78
C MET A 51 -1.44 5.99 2.34
N PHE A 52 -2.76 6.16 2.46
CA PHE A 52 -3.65 5.06 2.87
C PHE A 52 -3.72 3.93 1.83
N PHE A 53 -3.60 4.25 0.54
CA PHE A 53 -3.56 3.24 -0.51
C PHE A 53 -2.23 2.50 -0.64
N THR A 54 -1.17 2.93 0.04
CA THR A 54 0.16 2.31 -0.04
C THR A 54 0.12 0.80 0.19
N ILE A 55 -0.51 0.36 1.29
CA ILE A 55 -0.56 -1.06 1.64
C ILE A 55 -1.53 -1.85 0.75
N PRO A 56 -2.77 -1.39 0.49
CA PRO A 56 -3.65 -2.04 -0.47
C PRO A 56 -3.00 -2.22 -1.86
N PHE A 57 -2.32 -1.19 -2.36
CA PHE A 57 -1.66 -1.26 -3.67
C PHE A 57 -0.37 -2.07 -3.65
N SER A 58 0.39 -2.11 -2.55
CA SER A 58 1.55 -3.01 -2.48
C SER A 58 1.10 -4.47 -2.50
N VAL A 59 0.07 -4.83 -1.74
CA VAL A 59 -0.53 -6.18 -1.76
C VAL A 59 -1.02 -6.52 -3.18
N LEU A 60 -1.75 -5.61 -3.82
CA LEU A 60 -2.22 -5.82 -5.19
C LEU A 60 -1.06 -5.98 -6.18
N ALA A 61 -0.02 -5.15 -6.08
CA ALA A 61 1.15 -5.23 -6.94
C ALA A 61 1.89 -6.58 -6.77
N HIS A 62 2.07 -7.04 -5.53
CA HIS A 62 2.68 -8.34 -5.26
C HIS A 62 1.86 -9.51 -5.80
N ILE A 63 0.52 -9.43 -5.75
CA ILE A 63 -0.38 -10.39 -6.39
C ILE A 63 -0.19 -10.40 -7.90
N LEU A 64 -0.21 -9.22 -8.54
CA LEU A 64 -0.11 -9.09 -9.99
C LEU A 64 1.25 -9.52 -10.55
N VAL A 65 2.33 -9.27 -9.79
CA VAL A 65 3.70 -9.66 -10.16
C VAL A 65 3.98 -11.13 -9.81
N GLY A 66 3.21 -11.74 -8.90
CA GLY A 66 3.41 -13.11 -8.44
C GLY A 66 4.53 -13.29 -7.40
N ASN A 67 5.12 -12.19 -6.91
CA ASN A 67 6.13 -12.23 -5.86
C ASN A 67 5.48 -12.03 -4.49
N ILE A 68 4.99 -13.11 -3.90
CA ILE A 68 4.20 -13.11 -2.66
C ILE A 68 5.07 -12.83 -1.44
N THR A 69 4.74 -11.76 -0.71
CA THR A 69 5.34 -11.41 0.59
C THR A 69 4.53 -12.00 1.74
N PRO A 70 5.09 -12.10 2.97
CA PRO A 70 4.31 -12.56 4.14
C PRO A 70 3.03 -11.76 4.39
N LEU A 71 3.04 -10.44 4.10
CA LEU A 71 1.85 -9.59 4.18
C LEU A 71 0.79 -9.99 3.15
N THR A 72 1.23 -10.23 1.91
CA THR A 72 0.36 -10.63 0.80
C THR A 72 -0.21 -12.03 1.04
N GLU A 73 0.61 -12.96 1.53
CA GLU A 73 0.19 -14.31 1.92
C GLU A 73 -0.88 -14.25 3.02
N ALA A 74 -0.63 -13.47 4.09
CA ALA A 74 -1.59 -13.28 5.17
C ALA A 74 -2.91 -12.64 4.70
N PHE A 75 -2.87 -11.82 3.65
CA PHE A 75 -4.07 -11.22 3.07
C PHE A 75 -4.89 -12.22 2.23
N ILE A 76 -4.24 -13.08 1.43
CA ILE A 76 -4.92 -13.99 0.49
C ILE A 76 -5.42 -15.26 1.18
N ARG A 77 -4.66 -15.81 2.13
CA ARG A 77 -4.99 -17.07 2.80
C ARG A 77 -6.38 -17.01 3.42
N LEU A 78 -7.25 -17.94 3.08
CA LEU A 78 -8.64 -17.97 3.59
C LEU A 78 -8.70 -18.35 5.08
N ASP A 79 -7.78 -19.19 5.52
CA ASP A 79 -7.72 -19.83 6.84
C ASP A 79 -7.02 -18.99 7.92
N GLY A 80 -6.69 -17.72 7.65
CA GLY A 80 -6.00 -16.86 8.61
C GLY A 80 -5.98 -15.38 8.24
N GLY A 81 -5.11 -14.64 8.95
CA GLY A 81 -4.76 -13.26 8.62
C GLY A 81 -5.88 -12.24 8.74
N ILE A 82 -6.93 -12.51 9.54
CA ILE A 82 -8.10 -11.63 9.70
C ILE A 82 -7.69 -10.19 10.06
N PHE A 83 -6.68 -10.03 10.92
CA PHE A 83 -6.15 -8.72 11.30
C PHE A 83 -5.59 -7.97 10.09
N VAL A 84 -4.75 -8.63 9.27
CA VAL A 84 -4.17 -8.03 8.06
C VAL A 84 -5.26 -7.66 7.07
N LYS A 85 -6.25 -8.54 6.85
CA LYS A 85 -7.37 -8.27 5.95
C LYS A 85 -8.19 -7.05 6.39
N VAL A 86 -8.61 -7.04 7.65
CA VAL A 86 -9.38 -5.92 8.23
C VAL A 86 -8.57 -4.62 8.17
N PHE A 87 -7.27 -4.69 8.48
CA PHE A 87 -6.38 -3.54 8.39
C PHE A 87 -6.26 -2.99 6.97
N VAL A 88 -5.97 -3.85 5.98
CA VAL A 88 -5.85 -3.48 4.56
C VAL A 88 -7.17 -2.92 4.02
N VAL A 89 -8.31 -3.55 4.34
CA VAL A 89 -9.64 -3.06 3.95
C VAL A 89 -9.93 -1.71 4.59
N THR A 90 -9.61 -1.53 5.87
CA THR A 90 -9.79 -0.25 6.57
C THR A 90 -8.97 0.86 5.91
N LEU A 91 -7.70 0.59 5.59
CA LEU A 91 -6.85 1.53 4.88
C LEU A 91 -7.42 1.88 3.50
N PHE A 92 -7.90 0.90 2.75
CA PHE A 92 -8.55 1.12 1.47
C PHE A 92 -9.78 2.03 1.60
N VAL A 93 -10.67 1.75 2.57
CA VAL A 93 -11.86 2.58 2.83
C VAL A 93 -11.46 4.00 3.24
N LEU A 94 -10.48 4.18 4.12
CA LEU A 94 -10.00 5.50 4.54
C LEU A 94 -9.40 6.29 3.37
N GLY A 95 -8.63 5.64 2.50
CA GLY A 95 -8.10 6.25 1.28
C GLY A 95 -9.22 6.70 0.34
N ALA A 96 -10.22 5.84 0.13
CA ALA A 96 -11.36 6.07 -0.76
C ALA A 96 -12.30 7.17 -0.27
N ARG A 97 -12.46 7.37 1.05
CA ARG A 97 -13.36 8.39 1.62
C ARG A 97 -13.09 9.81 1.15
N SER A 98 -11.83 10.16 0.88
CA SER A 98 -11.47 11.52 0.42
C SER A 98 -11.43 11.65 -1.11
N VAL A 99 -11.72 10.58 -1.84
CA VAL A 99 -11.74 10.60 -3.31
C VAL A 99 -13.04 11.24 -3.76
N SER A 100 -12.94 12.21 -4.66
CA SER A 100 -14.09 12.89 -5.24
C SER A 100 -14.03 12.91 -6.75
N THR A 101 -15.18 12.93 -7.40
CA THR A 101 -15.28 13.10 -8.86
C THR A 101 -15.31 14.58 -9.21
N ARG A 102 -14.56 15.00 -10.23
CA ARG A 102 -14.69 16.36 -10.76
C ARG A 102 -16.04 16.48 -11.50
N LYS A 103 -16.95 17.35 -11.02
CA LYS A 103 -18.17 17.70 -11.77
C LYS A 103 -17.80 18.55 -12.99
N LYS A 104 -18.58 18.40 -14.07
CA LYS A 104 -18.44 19.16 -15.33
C LYS A 104 -18.50 20.66 -15.07
#